data_AF-A0A3R6XYL4-F1
#
_entry.id   AF-A0A3R6XYL4-F1
#
_cell.length_a   1.000
_cell.length_b   1.000
_cell.length_c   1.000
_cell.angle_alpha   90.00
_cell.angle_beta   90.00
_cell.angle_gamma   90.00
#
_symmetry.space_group_name_H-M   'P 1'
#
loop_
_entity.id
_entity.type
_entity.pdbx_description
1 polymer ?
#
loop_
_entity_poly.entity_id
_entity_poly.type
_entity_poly.pdbx_seq_one_letter_code
_entity_poly.pdbx_strand_id
1 'polypeptide(L)'
;MVMDAHVFDALGAQTLVDVALTTTVAIPVGGSIRVTFPSGFMVTPTAITSPVGLDAASSLSMIGTVPKITIAATAVAAGTVSFTLNGVNLGVATFPLVPGTYKYTLQGITNPGSSCNQFYDEACVTAWENLVVSTLDVNGNTFQFMSVPTTPIIKSNLRFARVRTALTTPNTVTSAYVLFNTMTVIPVGGHIVVTFPTGFTLSPAGTVMFNNGINSMSTATISGLTVQVTVASSSVAIQNGVKFTLSGVTTPPLHTSGSYQVQTTDSL
;
A
#
# COMPACT_ATOMS: atom_id res chain seq x y z
N MET A 1 -16.64 -21.84 -45.40
CA MET A 1 -15.28 -21.37 -45.05
C MET A 1 -15.09 -21.65 -43.57
N VAL A 2 -14.19 -22.58 -43.24
CA VAL A 2 -13.77 -22.82 -41.86
C VAL A 2 -12.48 -22.03 -41.68
N MET A 3 -12.42 -21.16 -40.67
CA MET A 3 -11.26 -20.34 -40.35
C MET A 3 -10.80 -20.73 -38.95
N ASP A 4 -9.57 -21.19 -38.84
CA ASP A 4 -8.93 -21.51 -37.57
C ASP A 4 -7.81 -20.50 -37.35
N ALA A 5 -7.73 -19.94 -36.14
CA ALA A 5 -6.75 -18.94 -35.76
C ALA A 5 -6.18 -19.34 -34.40
N HIS A 6 -4.90 -19.70 -34.38
CA HIS A 6 -4.20 -20.06 -33.15
C HIS A 6 -3.31 -18.90 -32.73
N VAL A 7 -3.47 -18.46 -31.47
CA VAL A 7 -2.63 -17.45 -30.83
C VAL A 7 -1.87 -18.15 -29.73
N PHE A 8 -0.53 -18.13 -29.80
CA PHE A 8 0.34 -18.57 -28.72
C PHE A 8 0.98 -17.34 -28.06
N ASP A 9 1.04 -17.36 -26.72
CA ASP A 9 1.87 -16.56 -25.81
C ASP A 9 1.36 -15.26 -25.14
N ALA A 10 2.13 -14.89 -24.11
CA ALA A 10 1.82 -14.10 -22.92
C ALA A 10 1.64 -12.59 -23.13
N LEU A 11 0.99 -11.96 -22.13
CA LEU A 11 0.57 -10.55 -22.08
C LEU A 11 1.67 -9.57 -22.55
N GLY A 12 1.36 -8.78 -23.58
CA GLY A 12 2.17 -7.65 -24.04
C GLY A 12 3.21 -7.93 -25.14
N ALA A 13 3.42 -9.19 -25.54
CA ALA A 13 4.31 -9.52 -26.67
C ALA A 13 3.62 -9.29 -28.03
N GLN A 14 4.35 -8.81 -29.05
CA GLN A 14 3.83 -8.84 -30.43
C GLN A 14 3.64 -10.30 -30.84
N THR A 15 2.40 -10.73 -31.08
CA THR A 15 2.13 -12.12 -31.46
C THR A 15 1.91 -12.23 -32.96
N LEU A 16 2.55 -13.24 -33.53
CA LEU A 16 2.28 -13.70 -34.90
C LEU A 16 0.96 -14.45 -34.88
N VAL A 17 0.04 -14.11 -35.78
CA VAL A 17 -1.22 -14.83 -35.94
C VAL A 17 -1.24 -15.50 -37.29
N ASP A 18 -1.22 -16.82 -37.28
CA ASP A 18 -1.42 -17.63 -38.47
C ASP A 18 -2.91 -17.76 -38.76
N VAL A 19 -3.30 -17.36 -39.96
CA VAL A 19 -4.65 -17.49 -40.48
C VAL A 19 -4.62 -18.51 -41.59
N ALA A 20 -5.43 -19.57 -41.44
CA ALA A 20 -5.63 -20.57 -42.48
C ALA A 20 -7.11 -20.71 -42.80
N LEU A 21 -7.43 -20.78 -44.09
CA LEU A 21 -8.79 -20.95 -44.57
C LEU A 21 -8.80 -21.76 -45.87
N THR A 22 -9.89 -22.48 -46.10
CA THR A 22 -10.12 -23.19 -47.37
C THR A 22 -11.27 -22.52 -48.12
N THR A 23 -10.99 -22.08 -49.34
CA THR A 23 -12.00 -21.54 -50.25
C THR A 23 -12.54 -22.64 -51.15
N THR A 24 -13.87 -22.71 -51.31
CA THR A 24 -14.51 -23.66 -52.25
C THR A 24 -14.81 -23.02 -53.61
N VAL A 25 -14.57 -21.71 -53.74
CA VAL A 25 -14.79 -20.91 -54.94
C VAL A 25 -13.62 -19.94 -55.07
N ALA A 26 -13.21 -19.63 -56.30
CA ALA A 26 -12.14 -18.68 -56.55
C ALA A 26 -12.52 -17.26 -56.09
N ILE A 27 -11.56 -16.52 -55.51
CA ILE A 27 -11.72 -15.10 -55.17
C ILE A 27 -11.11 -14.28 -56.32
N PRO A 28 -11.89 -13.48 -57.05
CA PRO A 28 -11.39 -12.73 -58.20
C PRO A 28 -10.43 -11.61 -57.78
N VAL A 29 -9.62 -11.14 -58.74
CA VAL A 29 -8.81 -9.91 -58.61
C VAL A 29 -9.73 -8.73 -58.23
N GLY A 30 -9.30 -7.93 -57.26
CA GLY A 30 -10.09 -6.85 -56.65
C GLY A 30 -11.00 -7.32 -55.50
N GLY A 31 -11.18 -8.64 -55.33
CA GLY A 31 -11.82 -9.23 -54.16
C GLY A 31 -11.03 -9.01 -52.87
N SER A 32 -11.62 -9.34 -51.72
CA SER A 32 -10.93 -9.14 -50.43
C SER A 32 -11.21 -10.22 -49.40
N ILE A 33 -10.19 -10.51 -48.59
CA ILE A 33 -10.28 -11.32 -47.37
C ILE A 33 -10.25 -10.36 -46.17
N ARG A 34 -11.18 -10.54 -45.22
CA ARG A 34 -11.25 -9.75 -43.98
C ARG A 34 -11.13 -10.66 -42.78
N VAL A 35 -10.35 -10.23 -41.79
CA VAL A 35 -10.12 -10.98 -40.55
C VAL A 35 -10.62 -10.13 -39.39
N THR A 36 -11.73 -10.50 -38.78
CA THR A 36 -12.27 -9.75 -37.63
C THR A 36 -11.79 -10.39 -36.34
N PHE A 37 -11.14 -9.60 -35.50
CA PHE A 37 -10.74 -10.02 -34.16
C PHE A 37 -11.77 -9.55 -33.12
N PRO A 38 -11.95 -10.28 -32.01
CA PRO A 38 -12.70 -9.80 -30.85
C PRO A 38 -12.16 -8.46 -30.32
N SER A 39 -12.99 -7.71 -29.59
CA SER A 39 -12.68 -6.38 -29.06
C SER A 39 -11.48 -6.32 -28.08
N GLY A 40 -10.98 -7.46 -27.61
CA GLY A 40 -9.79 -7.56 -26.76
C GLY A 40 -8.45 -7.53 -27.52
N PHE A 41 -8.47 -7.54 -28.86
CA PHE A 41 -7.26 -7.51 -29.68
C PHE A 41 -6.96 -6.10 -30.18
N MET A 42 -5.73 -5.66 -30.00
CA MET A 42 -5.16 -4.52 -30.71
C MET A 42 -4.58 -5.04 -32.02
N VAL A 43 -5.10 -4.54 -33.15
CA VAL A 43 -4.79 -5.08 -34.47
C VAL A 43 -4.21 -3.96 -35.33
N THR A 44 -2.90 -3.98 -35.52
CA THR A 44 -2.17 -3.00 -36.35
C THR A 44 -1.12 -3.67 -37.26
N PRO A 45 -1.48 -4.72 -38.03
CA PRO A 45 -0.51 -5.36 -38.89
C PRO A 45 -0.11 -4.46 -40.05
N THR A 46 1.19 -4.41 -40.33
CA THR A 46 1.76 -3.60 -41.44
C THR A 46 2.05 -4.44 -42.68
N ALA A 47 2.14 -5.76 -42.54
CA ALA A 47 2.40 -6.69 -43.63
C ALA A 47 1.77 -8.08 -43.37
N ILE A 48 1.61 -8.84 -44.45
CA ILE A 48 1.40 -10.29 -44.41
C ILE A 48 2.74 -11.00 -44.63
N THR A 49 2.99 -12.10 -43.94
CA THR A 49 4.17 -12.94 -44.14
C THR A 49 3.76 -14.38 -44.47
N SER A 50 4.64 -15.11 -45.16
CA SER A 50 4.43 -16.51 -45.56
C SER A 50 3.10 -16.79 -46.29
N PRO A 51 2.69 -16.00 -47.30
CA PRO A 51 1.43 -16.24 -47.99
C PRO A 51 1.47 -17.53 -48.82
N VAL A 52 0.40 -18.33 -48.72
CA VAL A 52 0.10 -19.48 -49.58
C VAL A 52 -1.23 -19.22 -50.28
N GLY A 53 -1.26 -19.43 -51.60
CA GLY A 53 -2.47 -19.24 -52.41
C GLY A 53 -2.81 -17.77 -52.72
N LEU A 54 -1.97 -16.80 -52.30
CA LEU A 54 -2.09 -15.38 -52.63
C LEU A 54 -0.97 -14.96 -53.59
N ASP A 55 -1.31 -14.09 -54.55
CA ASP A 55 -0.32 -13.43 -55.40
C ASP A 55 0.48 -12.40 -54.58
N ALA A 56 1.78 -12.29 -54.85
CA ALA A 56 2.69 -11.38 -54.14
C ALA A 56 2.32 -9.88 -54.29
N ALA A 57 1.57 -9.52 -55.33
CA ALA A 57 1.06 -8.16 -55.51
C ALA A 57 -0.15 -7.85 -54.61
N SER A 58 -0.74 -8.84 -53.94
CA SER A 58 -1.86 -8.65 -53.02
C SER A 58 -1.44 -7.78 -51.84
N SER A 59 -2.31 -6.84 -51.44
CA SER A 59 -1.95 -5.80 -50.48
C SER A 59 -2.76 -5.90 -49.19
N LEU A 60 -2.11 -5.57 -48.08
CA LEU A 60 -2.74 -5.43 -46.77
C LEU A 60 -3.13 -3.95 -46.53
N SER A 61 -4.34 -3.74 -46.03
CA SER A 61 -4.84 -2.44 -45.60
C SER A 61 -5.72 -2.62 -44.36
N MET A 62 -5.99 -1.53 -43.64
CA MET A 62 -6.87 -1.53 -42.47
C MET A 62 -8.20 -0.85 -42.77
N ILE A 63 -9.31 -1.46 -42.34
CA ILE A 63 -10.62 -0.80 -42.22
C ILE A 63 -10.94 -0.70 -40.74
N GLY A 64 -10.66 0.47 -40.14
CA GLY A 64 -10.66 0.59 -38.68
C GLY A 64 -9.66 -0.39 -38.07
N THR A 65 -10.15 -1.31 -37.23
CA THR A 65 -9.35 -2.37 -36.59
C THR A 65 -9.38 -3.71 -37.34
N VAL A 66 -9.98 -3.77 -38.53
CA VAL A 66 -10.12 -5.01 -39.32
C VAL A 66 -9.09 -5.04 -40.46
N PRO A 67 -8.12 -5.98 -40.44
CA PRO A 67 -7.23 -6.26 -41.57
C PRO A 67 -8.03 -6.69 -42.80
N LYS A 68 -7.74 -6.03 -43.92
CA LYS A 68 -8.28 -6.34 -45.24
C LYS A 68 -7.14 -6.61 -46.21
N ILE A 69 -7.12 -7.81 -46.76
CA ILE A 69 -6.25 -8.18 -47.87
C ILE A 69 -7.01 -7.98 -49.17
N THR A 70 -6.46 -7.23 -50.12
CA THR A 70 -7.02 -7.04 -51.47
C THR A 70 -6.26 -7.93 -52.45
N ILE A 71 -6.99 -8.76 -53.20
CA ILE A 71 -6.40 -9.69 -54.18
C ILE A 71 -5.97 -8.92 -55.42
N ALA A 72 -4.71 -9.07 -55.82
CA ALA A 72 -4.15 -8.39 -56.99
C ALA A 72 -3.49 -9.36 -57.96
N ALA A 73 -3.35 -8.94 -59.22
CA ALA A 73 -2.73 -9.65 -60.36
C ALA A 73 -3.37 -11.00 -60.73
N THR A 74 -3.42 -11.97 -59.81
CA THR A 74 -3.94 -13.31 -60.03
C THR A 74 -5.08 -13.61 -59.06
N ALA A 75 -6.18 -14.19 -59.57
CA ALA A 75 -7.28 -14.63 -58.72
C ALA A 75 -6.84 -15.77 -57.79
N VAL A 76 -7.35 -15.80 -56.57
CA VAL A 76 -7.12 -16.91 -55.62
C VAL A 76 -7.96 -18.09 -56.08
N ALA A 77 -7.33 -19.20 -56.42
CA ALA A 77 -8.05 -20.42 -56.81
C ALA A 77 -8.78 -21.06 -55.60
N ALA A 78 -9.79 -21.88 -55.88
CA ALA A 78 -10.39 -22.72 -54.84
C ALA A 78 -9.31 -23.63 -54.23
N GLY A 79 -9.20 -23.65 -52.90
CA GLY A 79 -8.16 -24.38 -52.18
C GLY A 79 -7.71 -23.69 -50.90
N THR A 80 -6.59 -24.14 -50.37
CA THR A 80 -5.98 -23.63 -49.14
C THR A 80 -5.37 -22.26 -49.35
N VAL A 81 -5.69 -21.33 -48.45
CA VAL A 81 -5.08 -20.02 -48.34
C VAL A 81 -4.56 -19.88 -46.91
N SER A 82 -3.30 -19.47 -46.75
CA SER A 82 -2.74 -19.18 -45.42
C SER A 82 -1.81 -17.99 -45.47
N PHE A 83 -1.72 -17.25 -44.36
CA PHE A 83 -0.80 -16.15 -44.18
C PHE A 83 -0.65 -15.85 -42.69
N THR A 84 0.45 -15.19 -42.33
CA THR A 84 0.68 -14.71 -40.97
C THR A 84 0.48 -13.19 -40.92
N LEU A 85 -0.26 -12.71 -39.93
CA LEU A 85 -0.33 -11.29 -39.57
C LEU A 85 0.68 -11.00 -38.46
N ASN A 86 1.56 -10.04 -38.71
CA ASN A 86 2.50 -9.53 -37.71
C ASN A 86 1.99 -8.19 -37.17
N GLY A 87 1.77 -8.07 -35.86
CA GLY A 87 1.20 -6.88 -35.23
C GLY A 87 -0.25 -7.04 -34.75
N VAL A 88 -0.67 -8.28 -34.47
CA VAL A 88 -1.84 -8.55 -33.63
C VAL A 88 -1.34 -8.72 -32.20
N ASN A 89 -1.93 -8.02 -31.24
CA ASN A 89 -1.57 -8.16 -29.84
C ASN A 89 -2.85 -8.26 -29.00
N LEU A 90 -2.78 -8.91 -27.85
CA LEU A 90 -3.81 -8.73 -26.83
C LEU A 90 -3.70 -7.29 -26.35
N GLY A 91 -4.70 -6.48 -26.68
CA GLY A 91 -4.75 -5.12 -26.23
C GLY A 91 -4.85 -5.08 -24.72
N VAL A 92 -4.00 -4.27 -24.08
CA VAL A 92 -4.43 -3.59 -22.85
C VAL A 92 -5.52 -2.61 -23.30
N ALA A 93 -6.71 -3.13 -23.58
CA ALA A 93 -7.90 -2.32 -23.45
C ALA A 93 -7.79 -1.76 -22.04
N THR A 94 -7.73 -0.43 -21.90
CA THR A 94 -8.08 0.20 -20.63
C THR A 94 -9.47 -0.31 -20.32
N PHE A 95 -9.55 -1.38 -19.54
CA PHE A 95 -10.81 -1.88 -19.06
C PHE A 95 -11.36 -0.70 -18.27
N PRO A 96 -12.50 -0.09 -18.66
CA PRO A 96 -13.21 0.71 -17.69
C PRO A 96 -13.36 -0.20 -16.47
N LEU A 97 -12.96 0.29 -15.30
CA LEU A 97 -13.21 -0.42 -14.06
C LEU A 97 -14.71 -0.75 -14.08
N VAL A 98 -15.04 -2.03 -14.27
CA VAL A 98 -16.42 -2.51 -14.31
C VAL A 98 -17.06 -2.07 -13.00
N PRO A 99 -18.30 -1.51 -13.00
CA PRO A 99 -18.94 -1.09 -11.76
C PRO A 99 -18.85 -2.18 -10.69
N GLY A 100 -18.18 -1.87 -9.58
CA GLY A 100 -17.78 -2.88 -8.60
C GLY A 100 -17.00 -2.29 -7.43
N THR A 101 -16.82 -3.10 -6.39
CA THR A 101 -16.01 -2.73 -5.22
C THR A 101 -14.57 -3.16 -5.44
N TYR A 102 -13.67 -2.19 -5.41
CA TYR A 102 -12.23 -2.42 -5.51
C TYR A 102 -11.59 -2.32 -4.13
N LYS A 103 -10.71 -3.26 -3.81
CA LYS A 103 -9.93 -3.27 -2.57
C LYS A 103 -8.46 -3.07 -2.91
N TYR A 104 -7.85 -2.06 -2.30
CA TYR A 104 -6.42 -1.82 -2.37
C TYR A 104 -5.89 -1.62 -0.94
N THR A 105 -4.73 -2.21 -0.66
CA THR A 105 -4.04 -2.01 0.61
C THR A 105 -2.90 -1.03 0.37
N LEU A 106 -2.99 0.14 0.99
CA LEU A 106 -1.89 1.10 1.01
C LEU A 106 -0.92 0.67 2.11
N GLN A 107 0.36 0.48 1.75
CA GLN A 107 1.43 0.17 2.68
C GLN A 107 2.27 1.41 2.96
N GLY A 108 2.87 1.50 4.14
CA GLY A 108 3.75 2.61 4.51
C GLY A 108 3.04 3.91 4.89
N ILE A 109 1.72 3.87 5.16
CA ILE A 109 1.01 5.02 5.72
C ILE A 109 1.42 5.21 7.17
N THR A 110 2.09 6.32 7.48
CA THR A 110 2.40 6.73 8.85
C THR A 110 1.26 7.56 9.41
N ASN A 111 0.77 7.18 10.59
CA ASN A 111 -0.29 7.91 11.27
C ASN A 111 0.28 9.22 11.88
N PRO A 112 -0.25 10.42 11.57
CA PRO A 112 0.25 11.69 12.08
C PRO A 112 -0.09 12.02 13.55
N GLY A 113 -0.44 11.03 14.39
CA GLY A 113 -0.65 11.25 15.83
C GLY A 113 -2.04 11.77 16.22
N SER A 114 -2.17 12.33 17.43
CA SER A 114 -3.48 12.78 17.96
C SER A 114 -3.98 14.04 17.27
N SER A 115 -5.19 13.99 16.71
CA SER A 115 -5.86 15.12 16.04
C SER A 115 -6.59 16.04 17.02
N CYS A 116 -6.58 15.70 18.30
CA CYS A 116 -7.40 16.32 19.33
C CYS A 116 -6.68 16.35 20.68
N ASN A 117 -6.66 17.52 21.32
CA ASN A 117 -6.02 17.70 22.63
C ASN A 117 -6.92 17.30 23.82
N GLN A 118 -8.03 16.60 23.58
CA GLN A 118 -9.06 16.28 24.57
C GLN A 118 -9.09 14.78 24.91
N PHE A 119 -9.62 14.47 26.09
CA PHE A 119 -9.62 13.11 26.68
C PHE A 119 -10.95 12.34 26.51
N TYR A 120 -11.90 12.88 25.77
CA TYR A 120 -13.25 12.32 25.60
C TYR A 120 -13.77 12.60 24.19
N ASP A 121 -14.47 11.61 23.65
CA ASP A 121 -14.89 11.53 22.25
C ASP A 121 -15.79 12.70 21.84
N GLU A 122 -16.65 13.15 22.74
CA GLU A 122 -17.62 14.23 22.49
C GLU A 122 -16.97 15.62 22.32
N ALA A 123 -15.71 15.80 22.74
CA ALA A 123 -14.96 17.05 22.49
C ALA A 123 -14.03 16.97 21.27
N CYS A 124 -13.86 15.79 20.68
CA CYS A 124 -13.08 15.59 19.46
C CYS A 124 -13.99 15.57 18.23
N VAL A 125 -14.83 16.61 18.09
CA VAL A 125 -15.82 16.74 17.00
C VAL A 125 -15.23 17.23 15.67
N THR A 126 -13.99 17.73 15.67
CA THR A 126 -13.28 18.04 14.44
C THR A 126 -12.78 16.74 13.83
N ALA A 127 -13.49 16.24 12.82
CA ALA A 127 -12.98 15.19 11.95
C ALA A 127 -11.58 15.59 11.47
N TRP A 128 -10.62 14.65 11.56
CA TRP A 128 -9.36 14.83 10.85
C TRP A 128 -9.67 14.89 9.35
N GLU A 129 -8.79 15.50 8.56
CA GLU A 129 -9.03 15.68 7.13
C GLU A 129 -9.53 14.38 6.49
N ASN A 130 -10.53 14.51 5.62
CA ASN A 130 -11.11 13.34 4.99
C ASN A 130 -10.11 12.76 3.99
N LEU A 131 -10.05 11.43 3.90
CA LEU A 131 -9.34 10.78 2.81
C LEU A 131 -10.14 11.01 1.53
N VAL A 132 -9.48 11.54 0.50
CA VAL A 132 -10.10 11.70 -0.82
C VAL A 132 -9.65 10.56 -1.72
N VAL A 133 -10.59 9.70 -2.09
CA VAL A 133 -10.37 8.68 -3.11
C VAL A 133 -10.90 9.24 -4.42
N SER A 134 -10.06 9.32 -5.45
CA SER A 134 -10.47 9.78 -6.77
C SER A 134 -10.09 8.79 -7.87
N THR A 135 -10.93 8.72 -8.89
CA THR A 135 -10.60 8.11 -10.18
C THR A 135 -10.23 9.22 -11.14
N LEU A 136 -9.16 9.02 -11.90
CA LEU A 136 -8.62 10.01 -12.83
C LEU A 136 -8.77 9.52 -14.27
N ASP A 137 -8.94 10.44 -15.21
CA ASP A 137 -8.80 10.17 -16.64
C ASP A 137 -7.31 10.06 -17.05
N VAL A 138 -7.08 9.78 -18.34
CA VAL A 138 -5.72 9.63 -18.90
C VAL A 138 -4.89 10.93 -18.87
N ASN A 139 -5.53 12.07 -18.65
CA ASN A 139 -4.89 13.39 -18.54
C ASN A 139 -4.73 13.82 -17.07
N GLY A 140 -5.13 12.97 -16.11
CA GLY A 140 -5.07 13.26 -14.68
C GLY A 140 -6.24 14.06 -14.13
N ASN A 141 -7.30 14.30 -14.91
CA ASN A 141 -8.50 15.00 -14.44
C ASN A 141 -9.37 14.06 -13.60
N THR A 142 -9.94 14.56 -12.51
CA THR A 142 -10.83 13.78 -11.65
C THR A 142 -12.15 13.46 -12.36
N PHE A 143 -12.46 12.17 -12.44
CA PHE A 143 -13.69 11.64 -13.01
C PHE A 143 -14.77 11.43 -11.94
N GLN A 144 -14.40 10.80 -10.82
CA GLN A 144 -15.24 10.64 -9.63
C GLN A 144 -14.37 10.77 -8.39
N PHE A 145 -14.92 11.30 -7.30
CA PHE A 145 -14.23 11.28 -6.02
C PHE A 145 -15.20 11.01 -4.88
N MET A 146 -14.65 10.48 -3.77
CA MET A 146 -15.36 10.30 -2.52
C MET A 146 -14.49 10.80 -1.37
N SER A 147 -15.13 11.51 -0.46
CA SER A 147 -14.54 11.98 0.79
C SER A 147 -14.91 10.99 1.88
N VAL A 148 -13.92 10.26 2.40
CA VAL A 148 -14.09 9.26 3.47
C VAL A 148 -13.72 9.90 4.80
N PRO A 149 -14.66 10.03 5.75
CA PRO A 149 -14.37 10.56 7.07
C PRO A 149 -13.31 9.73 7.78
N THR A 150 -12.31 10.40 8.33
CA THR A 150 -11.34 9.74 9.21
C THR A 150 -11.80 9.87 10.66
N THR A 151 -11.47 8.86 11.48
CA THR A 151 -11.74 8.88 12.91
C THR A 151 -10.59 9.58 13.64
N PRO A 152 -10.87 10.62 14.44
CA PRO A 152 -9.84 11.29 15.23
C PRO A 152 -9.23 10.33 16.27
N ILE A 153 -7.92 10.49 16.53
CA ILE A 153 -7.25 9.78 17.63
C ILE A 153 -7.41 10.63 18.90
N ILE A 154 -8.01 10.02 19.91
CA ILE A 154 -8.42 10.69 21.15
C ILE A 154 -7.39 10.36 22.23
N LYS A 155 -7.03 11.37 23.05
CA LYS A 155 -6.15 11.12 24.20
C LYS A 155 -6.90 10.26 25.21
N SER A 156 -6.24 9.26 25.77
CA SER A 156 -6.81 8.49 26.87
C SER A 156 -6.08 8.81 28.17
N ASN A 157 -6.82 8.81 29.27
CA ASN A 157 -6.22 8.74 30.59
C ASN A 157 -5.53 7.38 30.78
N LEU A 158 -4.37 7.37 31.44
CA LEU A 158 -3.82 6.16 32.02
C LEU A 158 -4.68 5.80 33.25
N ARG A 159 -5.44 4.71 33.17
CA ARG A 159 -6.28 4.24 34.29
C ARG A 159 -5.46 3.79 35.50
N PHE A 160 -4.21 3.40 35.26
CA PHE A 160 -3.30 2.96 36.28
C PHE A 160 -1.86 3.25 35.84
N ALA A 161 -1.10 3.89 36.72
CA ALA A 161 0.34 4.00 36.62
C ALA A 161 0.94 3.93 38.03
N ARG A 162 2.10 3.29 38.15
CA ARG A 162 2.86 3.15 39.39
C ARG A 162 4.34 3.22 39.07
N VAL A 163 5.05 4.03 39.84
CA VAL A 163 6.52 4.02 39.91
C VAL A 163 6.92 3.63 41.32
N ARG A 164 7.86 2.70 41.46
CA ARG A 164 8.43 2.33 42.76
C ARG A 164 9.92 2.08 42.65
N THR A 165 10.68 2.64 43.57
CA THR A 165 12.08 2.30 43.78
C THR A 165 12.23 0.95 44.49
N ALA A 166 13.32 0.24 44.23
CA ALA A 166 13.63 -1.01 44.91
C ALA A 166 14.07 -0.76 46.36
N LEU A 167 14.79 0.33 46.62
CA LEU A 167 15.13 0.81 47.96
C LEU A 167 14.42 2.12 48.27
N THR A 168 14.11 2.34 49.54
CA THR A 168 13.47 3.58 50.05
C THR A 168 14.35 4.34 51.03
N THR A 169 15.55 3.84 51.32
CA THR A 169 16.55 4.52 52.14
C THR A 169 16.94 5.84 51.50
N PRO A 170 16.98 6.98 52.22
CA PRO A 170 17.38 8.27 51.66
C PRO A 170 18.77 8.27 51.02
N ASN A 171 18.99 9.13 50.02
CA ASN A 171 20.27 9.32 49.32
C ASN A 171 20.92 8.02 48.79
N THR A 172 20.12 7.03 48.42
CA THR A 172 20.60 5.71 48.03
C THR A 172 20.35 5.49 46.54
N VAL A 173 21.41 5.11 45.82
CA VAL A 173 21.30 4.69 44.42
C VAL A 173 20.60 3.34 44.35
N THR A 174 19.56 3.26 43.54
CA THR A 174 18.69 2.10 43.40
C THR A 174 18.11 2.03 42.00
N SER A 175 17.30 1.00 41.73
CA SER A 175 16.48 0.92 40.53
C SER A 175 15.06 1.35 40.83
N ALA A 176 14.32 1.78 39.80
CA ALA A 176 12.89 2.00 39.88
C ALA A 176 12.19 1.28 38.73
N TYR A 177 11.07 0.63 39.04
CA TYR A 177 10.20 0.09 38.00
C TYR A 177 9.02 1.02 37.76
N VAL A 178 8.60 1.08 36.51
CA VAL A 178 7.40 1.75 36.04
C VAL A 178 6.44 0.68 35.54
N LEU A 179 5.20 0.72 36.02
CA LEU A 179 4.13 -0.20 35.64
C LEU A 179 2.88 0.61 35.32
N PHE A 180 2.30 0.42 34.14
CA PHE A 180 1.08 1.12 33.74
C PHE A 180 0.22 0.27 32.80
N ASN A 181 -1.03 0.69 32.61
CA ASN A 181 -1.95 0.07 31.66
C ASN A 181 -2.17 1.04 30.50
N THR A 182 -2.16 0.52 29.27
CA THR A 182 -2.48 1.31 28.06
C THR A 182 -3.90 0.97 27.63
N MET A 183 -4.69 2.01 27.36
CA MET A 183 -6.05 1.89 26.79
C MET A 183 -6.07 2.27 25.30
N THR A 184 -4.96 2.80 24.79
CA THR A 184 -4.72 3.16 23.40
C THR A 184 -3.38 2.57 22.98
N VAL A 185 -3.24 2.26 21.69
CA VAL A 185 -1.96 1.79 21.12
C VAL A 185 -0.94 2.93 21.17
N ILE A 186 0.28 2.65 21.61
CA ILE A 186 1.41 3.58 21.47
C ILE A 186 2.13 3.22 20.16
N PRO A 187 2.12 4.09 19.14
CA PRO A 187 2.70 3.78 17.84
C PRO A 187 4.23 3.68 17.90
N VAL A 188 4.83 3.07 16.86
CA VAL A 188 6.28 3.16 16.63
C VAL A 188 6.67 4.63 16.47
N GLY A 189 7.76 5.05 17.08
CA GLY A 189 8.19 6.43 17.20
C GLY A 189 7.54 7.17 18.38
N GLY A 190 6.42 6.67 18.92
CA GLY A 190 5.77 7.26 20.09
C GLY A 190 6.61 7.15 21.36
N HIS A 191 6.25 7.95 22.37
CA HIS A 191 7.04 8.05 23.59
C HIS A 191 6.28 7.60 24.85
N ILE A 192 7.01 7.02 25.80
CA ILE A 192 6.57 6.86 27.19
C ILE A 192 7.45 7.77 28.04
N VAL A 193 6.86 8.79 28.65
CA VAL A 193 7.55 9.82 29.42
C VAL A 193 7.22 9.65 30.89
N VAL A 194 8.24 9.53 31.73
CA VAL A 194 8.10 9.43 33.18
C VAL A 194 8.89 10.55 33.84
N THR A 195 8.19 11.40 34.58
CA THR A 195 8.80 12.48 35.35
C THR A 195 8.82 12.12 36.83
N PHE A 196 10.02 12.10 37.40
CA PHE A 196 10.25 11.89 38.82
C PHE A 196 10.01 13.20 39.59
N PRO A 197 9.48 13.15 40.82
CA PRO A 197 9.30 14.33 41.62
C PRO A 197 10.66 14.91 42.05
N THR A 198 10.65 16.20 42.38
CA THR A 198 11.83 16.88 42.92
C THR A 198 12.37 16.16 44.16
N GLY A 199 13.71 16.10 44.27
CA GLY A 199 14.40 15.39 45.35
C GLY A 199 15.01 14.07 44.89
N PHE A 200 14.42 13.41 43.89
CA PHE A 200 15.11 12.31 43.20
C PHE A 200 16.24 12.86 42.33
N THR A 201 17.24 12.03 42.04
CA THR A 201 18.17 12.28 40.94
C THR A 201 18.23 11.05 40.03
N LEU A 202 18.30 11.27 38.73
CA LEU A 202 18.45 10.21 37.75
C LEU A 202 19.83 10.32 37.11
N SER A 203 20.54 9.19 37.03
CA SER A 203 21.80 9.11 36.30
C SER A 203 21.53 9.17 34.79
N PRO A 204 22.12 10.12 34.04
CA PRO A 204 22.03 10.12 32.57
C PRO A 204 22.64 8.86 31.93
N ALA A 205 23.56 8.20 32.64
CA ALA A 205 24.15 6.91 32.24
C ALA A 205 23.37 5.70 32.78
N GLY A 206 22.22 5.92 33.42
CA GLY A 206 21.32 4.85 33.86
C GLY A 206 20.82 4.03 32.67
N THR A 207 20.60 2.74 32.90
CA THR A 207 20.07 1.81 31.91
C THR A 207 18.56 1.63 32.09
N VAL A 208 17.85 1.44 30.98
CA VAL A 208 16.43 1.10 30.98
C VAL A 208 16.24 -0.29 30.41
N MET A 209 15.62 -1.17 31.17
CA MET A 209 15.27 -2.52 30.76
C MET A 209 13.77 -2.64 30.51
N PHE A 210 13.39 -2.97 29.28
CA PHE A 210 12.01 -3.26 28.89
C PHE A 210 11.60 -4.65 29.37
N ASN A 211 10.73 -4.71 30.38
CA ASN A 211 10.37 -5.98 31.03
C ASN A 211 9.11 -6.61 30.45
N ASN A 212 8.14 -5.80 30.00
CA ASN A 212 6.90 -6.31 29.43
C ASN A 212 6.25 -5.27 28.50
N GLY A 213 5.71 -5.74 27.37
CA GLY A 213 4.88 -4.96 26.47
C GLY A 213 5.61 -3.96 25.56
N ILE A 214 6.91 -3.72 25.78
CA ILE A 214 7.74 -2.81 24.98
C ILE A 214 8.78 -3.63 24.22
N ASN A 215 8.95 -3.36 22.94
CA ASN A 215 9.95 -4.03 22.10
C ASN A 215 11.37 -3.77 22.61
N SER A 216 12.23 -4.79 22.63
CA SER A 216 13.62 -4.67 23.11
C SER A 216 14.50 -3.74 22.27
N MET A 217 14.11 -3.45 21.02
CA MET A 217 14.79 -2.49 20.14
C MET A 217 14.42 -1.03 20.43
N SER A 218 13.44 -0.80 21.32
CA SER A 218 13.11 0.56 21.78
C SER A 218 14.31 1.20 22.46
N THR A 219 14.36 2.52 22.53
CA THR A 219 15.45 3.24 23.19
C THR A 219 14.93 4.06 24.36
N ALA A 220 15.80 4.45 25.27
CA ALA A 220 15.43 5.34 26.36
C ALA A 220 16.53 6.38 26.60
N THR A 221 16.10 7.60 26.89
CA THR A 221 16.97 8.72 27.26
C THR A 221 16.58 9.24 28.63
N ILE A 222 17.58 9.48 29.46
CA ILE A 222 17.40 10.05 30.80
C ILE A 222 17.96 11.47 30.78
N SER A 223 17.12 12.45 31.09
CA SER A 223 17.51 13.87 31.13
C SER A 223 16.86 14.55 32.34
N GLY A 224 17.68 15.05 33.25
CA GLY A 224 17.21 15.65 34.50
C GLY A 224 16.41 14.65 35.36
N LEU A 225 15.11 14.95 35.54
CA LEU A 225 14.18 14.11 36.29
C LEU A 225 13.28 13.26 35.38
N THR A 226 13.53 13.28 34.08
CA THR A 226 12.66 12.67 33.08
C THR A 226 13.34 11.48 32.43
N VAL A 227 12.60 10.38 32.32
CA VAL A 227 12.93 9.25 31.45
C VAL A 227 11.96 9.28 30.28
N GLN A 228 12.49 9.28 29.06
CA GLN A 228 11.71 9.17 27.84
C GLN A 228 12.11 7.88 27.12
N VAL A 229 11.14 6.99 26.91
CA VAL A 229 11.30 5.79 26.09
C VAL A 229 10.73 6.06 24.71
N THR A 230 11.47 5.76 23.65
CA THR A 230 11.00 5.83 22.26
C THR A 230 10.70 4.42 21.76
N VAL A 231 9.44 4.16 21.39
CA VAL A 231 8.97 2.85 20.94
C VAL A 231 9.53 2.55 19.55
N ALA A 232 10.18 1.39 19.37
CA ALA A 232 10.75 0.98 18.08
C ALA A 232 10.24 -0.40 17.62
N SER A 233 10.35 -0.65 16.31
CA SER A 233 10.07 -1.91 15.61
C SER A 233 8.63 -2.44 15.65
N SER A 234 7.92 -2.30 16.77
CA SER A 234 6.51 -2.69 16.92
C SER A 234 5.80 -1.78 17.92
N SER A 235 4.56 -1.40 17.63
CA SER A 235 3.72 -0.61 18.54
C SER A 235 3.46 -1.33 19.86
N VAL A 236 3.29 -0.57 20.95
CA VAL A 236 2.82 -1.11 22.23
C VAL A 236 1.30 -1.27 22.15
N ALA A 237 0.82 -2.51 22.18
CA ALA A 237 -0.61 -2.82 22.12
C ALA A 237 -1.36 -2.40 23.40
N ILE A 238 -2.69 -2.27 23.27
CA ILE A 238 -3.61 -2.08 24.41
C ILE A 238 -3.48 -3.29 25.34
N GLN A 239 -2.97 -3.05 26.54
CA GLN A 239 -2.76 -4.12 27.52
C GLN A 239 -2.59 -3.58 28.94
N ASN A 240 -2.78 -4.48 29.91
CA ASN A 240 -2.42 -4.24 31.29
C ASN A 240 -0.96 -4.63 31.56
N GLY A 241 -0.30 -3.87 32.43
CA GLY A 241 1.00 -4.24 32.98
C GLY A 241 2.19 -4.00 32.05
N VAL A 242 2.15 -2.97 31.20
CA VAL A 242 3.35 -2.50 30.50
C VAL A 242 4.38 -2.08 31.53
N LYS A 243 5.60 -2.60 31.40
CA LYS A 243 6.63 -2.50 32.44
C LYS A 243 8.02 -2.27 31.89
N PHE A 244 8.74 -1.35 32.50
CA PHE A 244 10.19 -1.24 32.37
C PHE A 244 10.83 -0.88 33.71
N THR A 245 12.13 -1.15 33.83
CA THR A 245 12.92 -0.85 35.02
C THR A 245 14.09 0.03 34.62
N LEU A 246 14.28 1.14 35.33
CA LEU A 246 15.45 1.99 35.18
C LEU A 246 16.43 1.78 36.35
N SER A 247 17.72 1.86 36.06
CA SER A 247 18.79 1.88 37.05
C SER A 247 19.30 3.30 37.30
N GLY A 248 20.11 3.49 38.34
CA GLY A 248 20.75 4.78 38.61
C GLY A 248 19.79 5.85 39.13
N VAL A 249 18.75 5.46 39.87
CA VAL A 249 17.84 6.37 40.58
C VAL A 249 18.39 6.61 41.98
N THR A 250 18.63 7.85 42.36
CA THR A 250 18.92 8.18 43.76
C THR A 250 17.64 8.64 44.43
N THR A 251 17.31 8.00 45.55
CA THR A 251 16.17 8.39 46.40
C THR A 251 16.38 9.78 47.03
N PRO A 252 15.31 10.49 47.40
CA PRO A 252 15.40 11.82 47.99
C PRO A 252 16.17 11.85 49.32
N PRO A 253 16.72 13.02 49.70
CA PRO A 253 17.50 13.17 50.93
C PRO A 253 16.66 13.08 52.21
N LEU A 254 15.35 13.25 52.12
CA LEU A 254 14.39 13.17 53.22
C LEU A 254 13.20 12.29 52.81
N HIS A 255 12.38 11.88 53.78
CA HIS A 255 11.09 11.26 53.49
C HIS A 255 10.13 12.30 52.89
N THR A 256 10.30 12.58 51.61
CA THR A 256 9.47 13.52 50.85
C THR A 256 8.40 12.77 50.10
N SER A 257 7.16 13.24 50.18
CA SER A 257 6.08 12.80 49.29
C SER A 257 6.13 13.61 47.99
N GLY A 258 5.85 12.93 46.88
CA GLY A 258 5.76 13.54 45.55
C GLY A 258 5.03 12.61 44.60
N SER A 259 4.45 13.17 43.55
CA SER A 259 3.74 12.40 42.52
C SER A 259 4.65 12.19 41.33
N TYR A 260 4.72 10.94 40.86
CA TYR A 260 5.29 10.64 39.56
C TYR A 260 4.25 10.96 38.49
N GLN A 261 4.70 11.50 37.37
CA GLN A 261 3.86 11.65 36.19
C GLN A 261 4.30 10.63 35.15
N VAL A 262 3.35 9.82 34.68
CA VAL A 262 3.56 8.91 33.55
C VAL A 262 2.64 9.37 32.43
N GLN A 263 3.22 9.58 31.26
CA GLN A 263 2.52 10.05 30.07
C GLN A 263 2.98 9.22 28.87
N THR A 264 2.11 9.11 27.88
CA THR A 264 2.43 8.52 26.59
C THR A 264 2.09 9.53 25.51
N THR A 265 2.99 9.74 24.56
CA THR A 265 2.77 10.61 23.41
C THR A 265 2.90 9.80 22.13
N ASP A 266 2.33 10.32 21.05
CA ASP A 266 2.68 9.84 19.72
C ASP A 266 4.11 10.30 19.33
N SER A 267 4.47 10.10 18.07
CA SER A 267 5.82 10.33 17.55
C SER A 267 6.10 11.78 17.12
N LEU A 268 5.18 12.72 17.35
CA LEU A 268 5.25 14.10 16.84
C LEU A 268 5.24 15.14 17.98
#